data_AF-A0A8X7CA98-F1
#
_entry.id   AF-A0A8X7CA98-F1
#
_cell.length_a   1.000
_cell.length_b   1.000
_cell.length_c   1.000
_cell.angle_alpha   90.00
_cell.angle_beta   90.00
_cell.angle_gamma   90.00
#
_symmetry.space_group_name_H-M   'P 1'
#
loop_
_entity.id
_entity.type
_entity.pdbx_description
1 polymer ?
#
loop_
_entity_poly.entity_id
_entity_poly.type
_entity_poly.pdbx_seq_one_letter_code
_entity_poly.pdbx_strand_id
1 'polypeptide(L)'
;MAREKMFDPAFQKTFTEAIYKENDIRLKWNLKYGPRFKSSGGVKWDEDPDATDEEEEEMKEKVCLYKPPGKKMPTREESAWPASTTAETNTVARVEQPPSVMKPVNRESKQLLYHGISHDGEGRALYLSHRYKKTPMERYYFPIVSSWEYGWDYGQDEGFYCPKHGRS
;
A
#
# COMPACT_ATOMS: atom_id res chain seq x y z
N MET A 1 4.22 -27.88 23.05
CA MET A 1 4.92 -26.86 23.85
C MET A 1 4.26 -25.47 23.85
N ALA A 2 3.81 -24.88 22.73
CA ALA A 2 3.14 -23.56 22.77
C ALA A 2 1.70 -23.62 23.33
N ARG A 3 0.95 -24.67 22.99
CA ARG A 3 -0.45 -24.87 23.42
C ARG A 3 -0.60 -25.14 24.92
N GLU A 4 0.39 -25.76 25.55
CA GLU A 4 0.38 -26.05 27.00
C GLU A 4 0.59 -24.78 27.84
N LYS A 5 1.34 -23.80 27.31
CA LYS A 5 1.59 -22.52 27.99
C LYS A 5 0.36 -21.61 28.04
N MET A 6 -0.61 -21.76 27.13
CA MET A 6 -1.83 -20.95 27.12
C MET A 6 -2.78 -21.28 28.29
N PHE A 7 -2.62 -22.45 28.91
CA PHE A 7 -3.38 -22.89 30.08
C PHE A 7 -2.63 -22.71 31.41
N ASP A 8 -1.42 -22.15 31.38
CA ASP A 8 -0.68 -21.81 32.60
C ASP A 8 -1.29 -20.55 33.24
N PRO A 9 -1.77 -20.61 34.51
CA PRO A 9 -2.32 -19.46 35.21
C PRO A 9 -1.34 -18.28 35.34
N ALA A 10 -0.03 -18.55 35.41
CA ALA A 10 0.98 -17.50 35.45
C ALA A 10 1.05 -16.77 34.09
N PHE A 11 1.08 -17.53 33.00
CA PHE A 11 1.06 -16.97 31.65
C PHE A 11 -0.20 -16.15 31.39
N GLN A 12 -1.38 -16.66 31.76
CA GLN A 12 -2.65 -15.94 31.62
C GLN A 12 -2.63 -14.58 32.32
N LYS A 13 -2.10 -14.52 33.55
CA LYS A 13 -1.95 -13.25 34.29
C LYS A 13 -1.02 -12.28 33.58
N THR A 14 0.15 -12.73 33.14
CA THR A 14 1.08 -11.86 32.40
C THR A 14 0.49 -11.34 31.10
N PHE A 15 -0.31 -12.16 30.41
CA PHE A 15 -0.98 -11.78 29.18
C PHE A 15 -2.09 -10.75 29.44
N THR A 16 -2.90 -10.93 30.47
CA THR A 16 -3.90 -9.92 30.88
C THR A 16 -3.25 -8.60 31.27
N GLU A 17 -2.13 -8.65 32.01
CA GLU A 17 -1.37 -7.45 32.39
C GLU A 17 -0.81 -6.73 31.16
N ALA A 18 -0.32 -7.47 30.17
CA ALA A 18 0.15 -6.90 28.90
C ALA A 18 -0.99 -6.17 28.16
N ILE A 19 -2.18 -6.77 28.10
CA ILE A 19 -3.37 -6.14 27.48
C ILE A 19 -3.74 -4.84 28.21
N TYR A 20 -3.78 -4.85 29.54
CA TYR A 20 -4.13 -3.65 30.31
C TYR A 20 -3.12 -2.52 30.11
N LYS A 21 -1.82 -2.83 30.13
CA LYS A 21 -0.76 -1.85 29.87
C LYS A 21 -0.85 -1.26 28.46
N GLU A 22 -1.10 -2.11 27.47
CA GLU A 22 -1.27 -1.66 26.09
C GLU A 22 -2.49 -0.74 25.96
N ASN A 23 -3.63 -1.11 26.56
CA ASN A 23 -4.83 -0.29 26.55
C ASN A 23 -4.60 1.07 27.21
N ASP A 24 -3.90 1.12 28.35
CA ASP A 24 -3.54 2.37 29.01
C ASP A 24 -2.66 3.27 28.12
N ILE A 25 -1.69 2.68 27.41
CA ILE A 25 -0.83 3.41 26.48
C ILE A 25 -1.66 3.95 25.31
N ARG A 26 -2.54 3.14 24.73
CA ARG A 26 -3.44 3.54 23.64
C ARG A 26 -4.39 4.64 24.06
N LEU A 27 -4.97 4.56 25.26
CA LEU A 27 -5.85 5.60 25.81
C LEU A 27 -5.10 6.90 26.06
N LYS A 28 -3.91 6.85 26.69
CA LYS A 28 -3.05 8.02 26.91
C LYS A 28 -2.65 8.68 25.60
N TRP A 29 -2.31 7.88 24.60
CA TRP A 29 -2.01 8.37 23.26
C TRP A 29 -3.24 9.01 22.61
N ASN A 30 -4.39 8.35 22.64
CA ASN A 30 -5.63 8.86 22.03
C ASN A 30 -6.14 10.13 22.74
N LEU A 31 -5.99 10.26 24.05
CA LEU A 31 -6.29 11.51 24.76
C LEU A 31 -5.38 12.65 24.31
N LYS A 32 -4.09 12.38 24.06
CA LYS A 32 -3.10 13.39 23.66
C LYS A 32 -3.19 13.78 22.17
N TYR A 33 -3.49 12.83 21.30
CA TYR A 33 -3.39 13.00 19.84
C TYR A 33 -4.71 12.76 19.09
N GLY A 34 -5.67 12.03 19.68
CA GLY A 34 -6.95 11.68 19.05
C GLY A 34 -7.76 12.87 18.52
N PRO A 35 -7.88 14.00 19.24
CA PRO A 35 -8.57 15.19 18.72
C PRO A 35 -7.97 15.75 17.43
N ARG A 36 -6.66 15.56 17.20
CA ARG A 36 -5.96 16.01 15.98
C ARG A 36 -6.39 15.21 14.75
N PHE A 37 -6.78 13.94 14.94
CA PHE A 37 -7.19 13.03 13.88
C PHE A 37 -8.72 12.96 13.70
N LYS A 38 -9.52 13.30 14.72
CA LYS A 38 -10.99 13.40 14.60
C LYS A 38 -11.45 14.64 13.83
N SER A 39 -10.64 15.71 13.79
CA SER A 39 -10.94 16.94 13.05
C SER A 39 -10.69 16.80 11.54
N SER A 40 -9.78 15.90 11.14
CA SER A 40 -9.54 15.55 9.74
C SER A 40 -10.57 14.52 9.28
N GLY A 41 -11.76 14.98 8.90
CA GLY A 41 -12.77 14.23 8.14
C GLY A 41 -12.95 12.77 8.59
N GLY A 42 -13.78 12.54 9.61
CA GLY A 42 -14.11 11.21 10.10
C GLY A 42 -14.41 10.24 8.97
N VAL A 43 -13.56 9.22 8.82
CA VAL A 43 -13.84 8.06 7.98
C VAL A 43 -15.05 7.37 8.63
N LYS A 44 -16.19 7.47 7.96
CA LYS A 44 -17.40 6.72 8.32
C LYS A 44 -17.09 5.26 7.99
N TRP A 45 -16.81 4.45 9.00
CA TRP A 45 -16.80 3.01 8.84
C TRP A 45 -18.26 2.59 8.67
N ASP A 46 -18.59 1.86 7.59
CA ASP A 46 -19.98 1.46 7.28
C ASP A 46 -20.56 0.40 8.23
N GLU A 47 -19.99 0.22 9.43
CA GLU A 47 -20.45 -0.78 10.40
C GLU A 47 -20.32 -0.26 11.84
N ASP A 48 -21.20 0.66 12.20
CA ASP A 48 -21.75 0.70 13.56
C ASP A 48 -23.25 0.37 13.40
N PRO A 49 -23.71 -0.88 13.66
CA PRO A 49 -25.13 -1.13 13.82
C PRO A 49 -25.57 -0.41 15.10
N ASP A 50 -26.13 0.79 14.90
CA ASP A 50 -26.79 1.54 15.96
C ASP A 50 -27.95 0.71 16.51
N ALA A 51 -28.01 0.66 17.83
CA ALA A 51 -28.99 -0.10 18.57
C ALA A 51 -30.36 0.58 18.43
N THR A 52 -31.27 -0.01 17.64
CA THR A 52 -32.73 0.13 17.83
C THR A 52 -33.48 -0.95 17.04
N ASP A 53 -33.73 -2.06 17.73
CA ASP A 53 -34.39 -3.31 17.30
C ASP A 53 -35.93 -3.19 17.10
N GLU A 54 -36.48 -2.16 16.43
CA GLU A 54 -37.96 -2.05 16.31
C GLU A 54 -38.55 -1.73 14.92
N GLU A 55 -37.76 -1.56 13.85
CA GLU A 55 -38.32 -1.21 12.51
C GLU A 55 -37.94 -2.18 11.36
N GLU A 56 -37.47 -3.39 11.66
CA GLU A 56 -36.99 -4.34 10.63
C GLU A 56 -38.08 -5.21 9.95
N GLU A 57 -39.35 -5.14 10.37
CA GLU A 57 -40.39 -6.06 9.87
C GLU A 57 -41.20 -5.54 8.66
N GLU A 58 -41.08 -4.27 8.25
CA GLU A 58 -41.90 -3.73 7.12
C GLU A 58 -41.13 -3.51 5.80
N MET A 59 -39.81 -3.72 5.77
CA MET A 59 -38.97 -3.41 4.59
C MET A 59 -38.45 -4.64 3.83
N LYS A 60 -39.14 -5.78 3.89
CA LYS A 60 -38.76 -7.00 3.13
C LYS A 60 -39.55 -7.22 1.84
N GLU A 61 -40.25 -6.21 1.32
CA GLU A 61 -41.03 -6.35 0.09
C GLU A 61 -40.88 -5.17 -0.90
N LYS A 62 -39.65 -4.88 -1.34
CA LYS A 62 -39.40 -4.14 -2.59
C LYS A 62 -38.27 -4.78 -3.38
N VAL A 63 -38.63 -5.87 -4.07
CA VAL A 63 -37.83 -6.50 -5.10
C VAL A 63 -37.59 -5.53 -6.26
N CYS A 64 -36.33 -5.49 -6.69
CA CYS A 64 -35.71 -4.81 -7.83
C CYS A 64 -36.62 -4.19 -8.92
N LEU A 65 -36.49 -2.88 -9.10
CA LEU A 65 -36.65 -2.24 -10.41
C LEU A 65 -35.57 -1.15 -10.62
N TYR A 66 -34.37 -1.57 -11.05
CA TYR A 66 -33.33 -0.62 -11.45
C TYR A 66 -33.68 -0.06 -12.85
N LYS A 67 -34.24 1.16 -12.91
CA LYS A 67 -34.25 1.93 -14.16
C LYS A 67 -32.97 2.78 -14.21
N PRO A 68 -32.06 2.55 -15.15
CA PRO A 68 -30.87 3.38 -15.26
C PRO A 68 -31.27 4.81 -15.67
N PRO A 69 -30.73 5.87 -15.04
CA PRO A 69 -30.91 7.22 -15.54
C PRO A 69 -30.19 7.35 -16.88
N GLY A 70 -30.94 7.72 -17.92
CA GLY A 70 -30.41 7.97 -19.26
C GLY A 70 -29.41 9.12 -19.23
N LYS A 71 -28.12 8.80 -19.28
CA LYS A 71 -27.06 9.79 -19.50
C LYS A 71 -27.14 10.24 -20.97
N LYS A 72 -27.50 11.51 -21.19
CA LYS A 72 -27.25 12.17 -22.49
C LYS A 72 -25.74 12.31 -22.62
N MET A 73 -25.15 11.82 -23.72
CA MET A 73 -23.72 12.02 -23.98
C MET A 73 -23.45 13.53 -24.12
N PRO A 74 -22.37 14.06 -23.52
CA PRO A 74 -22.00 15.46 -23.74
C PRO A 74 -21.63 15.66 -25.21
N THR A 75 -22.13 16.74 -25.81
CA THR A 75 -21.83 17.11 -27.19
C THR A 75 -20.36 17.52 -27.30
N ARG A 76 -19.74 17.22 -28.45
CA ARG A 76 -18.30 17.36 -28.77
C ARG A 76 -17.64 18.69 -28.38
N GLU A 77 -18.43 19.74 -28.17
CA GLU A 77 -17.99 21.10 -27.86
C GLU A 77 -17.64 21.30 -26.37
N GLU A 78 -18.13 20.43 -25.47
CA GLU A 78 -17.85 20.50 -24.03
C GLU A 78 -16.58 19.72 -23.60
N SER A 79 -15.90 19.07 -24.56
CA SER A 79 -14.66 18.31 -24.34
C SER A 79 -13.39 19.14 -24.61
N ALA A 80 -13.50 20.46 -24.75
CA ALA A 80 -12.35 21.34 -24.77
C ALA A 80 -11.89 21.58 -23.33
N TRP A 81 -10.74 21.01 -22.96
CA TRP A 81 -10.02 21.36 -21.74
C TRP A 81 -9.93 22.89 -21.62
N PRO A 82 -10.18 23.48 -20.43
CA PRO A 82 -10.03 24.93 -20.31
C PRO A 82 -8.57 25.29 -20.60
N ALA A 83 -8.37 26.08 -21.66
CA ALA A 83 -7.10 26.72 -21.94
C ALA A 83 -6.72 27.52 -20.69
N SER A 84 -5.56 27.20 -20.11
CA SER A 84 -5.09 27.71 -18.84
C SER A 84 -4.91 29.22 -18.89
N THR A 85 -5.96 29.98 -18.54
CA THR A 85 -5.83 31.38 -18.16
C THR A 85 -5.15 31.40 -16.79
N THR A 86 -3.98 32.02 -16.74
CA THR A 86 -3.17 32.26 -15.57
C THR A 86 -4.01 32.97 -14.50
N ALA A 87 -4.47 32.20 -13.51
CA ALA A 87 -4.97 32.72 -12.25
C ALA A 87 -4.09 32.12 -11.17
N GLU A 88 -3.51 32.99 -10.35
CA GLU A 88 -2.65 32.69 -9.23
C GLU A 88 -3.33 31.69 -8.31
N THR A 89 -2.97 30.42 -8.45
CA THR A 89 -3.46 29.36 -7.60
C THR A 89 -2.55 29.27 -6.40
N ASN A 90 -3.15 29.44 -5.23
CA ASN A 90 -2.56 29.14 -3.94
C ASN A 90 -2.14 27.66 -3.96
N THR A 91 -0.89 27.40 -4.36
CA THR A 91 -0.37 26.06 -4.57
C THR A 91 -0.32 25.37 -3.22
N VAL A 92 -1.28 24.46 -2.99
CA VAL A 92 -1.22 23.47 -1.93
C VAL A 92 0.17 22.83 -2.01
N ALA A 93 0.93 22.88 -0.93
CA ALA A 93 2.25 22.27 -0.88
C ALA A 93 2.12 20.83 -1.38
N ARG A 94 2.82 20.53 -2.48
CA ARG A 94 2.82 19.19 -3.09
C ARG A 94 3.18 18.23 -1.97
N VAL A 95 2.22 17.41 -1.56
CA VAL A 95 2.44 16.29 -0.64
C VAL A 95 3.67 15.58 -1.17
N GLU A 96 4.75 15.55 -0.38
CA GLU A 96 5.95 14.81 -0.74
C GLU A 96 5.50 13.37 -0.96
N GLN A 97 5.40 12.97 -2.24
CA GLN A 97 5.00 11.62 -2.56
C GLN A 97 6.03 10.71 -1.88
N PRO A 98 5.58 9.61 -1.26
CA PRO A 98 6.50 8.68 -0.64
C PRO A 98 7.59 8.31 -1.66
N PRO A 99 8.86 8.19 -1.22
CA PRO A 99 9.96 7.92 -2.11
C PRO A 99 9.65 6.67 -2.95
N SER A 100 9.87 6.78 -4.26
CA SER A 100 9.63 5.68 -5.19
C SER A 100 10.42 4.45 -4.75
N VAL A 101 9.72 3.33 -4.53
CA VAL A 101 10.33 2.07 -4.10
C VAL A 101 11.35 1.56 -5.13
N MET A 102 11.15 1.88 -6.41
CA MET A 102 12.00 1.46 -7.52
C MET A 102 12.92 2.57 -8.02
N LYS A 103 14.12 2.18 -8.45
CA LYS A 103 15.06 3.03 -9.19
C LYS A 103 14.50 3.36 -10.58
N PRO A 104 14.78 4.56 -11.10
CA PRO A 104 14.34 4.96 -12.44
C PRO A 104 14.86 3.98 -13.50
N VAL A 105 14.07 3.82 -14.56
CA VAL A 105 14.38 2.89 -15.64
C VAL A 105 15.20 3.61 -16.71
N ASN A 106 16.19 2.93 -17.30
CA ASN A 106 16.93 3.47 -18.44
C ASN A 106 15.98 3.81 -19.61
N ARG A 107 16.30 4.88 -20.35
CA ARG A 107 15.48 5.40 -21.46
C ARG A 107 15.26 4.36 -22.54
N GLU A 108 16.29 3.59 -22.89
CA GLU A 108 16.22 2.51 -23.88
C GLU A 108 15.21 1.44 -23.49
N SER A 109 15.29 0.93 -22.25
CA SER A 109 14.31 -0.04 -21.77
C SER A 109 12.90 0.57 -21.71
N LYS A 110 12.77 1.87 -21.38
CA LYS A 110 11.47 2.55 -21.34
C LYS A 110 10.85 2.72 -22.74
N GLN A 111 11.66 2.90 -23.79
CA GLN A 111 11.19 2.98 -25.17
C GLN A 111 10.52 1.68 -25.62
N LEU A 112 10.98 0.53 -25.12
CA LEU A 112 10.38 -0.78 -25.43
C LEU A 112 8.89 -0.83 -25.10
N LEU A 113 8.38 -0.08 -24.10
CA LEU A 113 6.95 -0.06 -23.78
C LEU A 113 6.07 0.35 -24.97
N TYR A 114 6.61 1.16 -25.87
CA TYR A 114 5.87 1.78 -26.96
C TYR A 114 6.22 1.18 -28.33
N HIS A 115 7.05 0.14 -28.36
CA HIS A 115 7.45 -0.53 -29.59
C HIS A 115 6.68 -1.84 -29.77
N GLY A 116 5.82 -1.90 -30.78
CA GLY A 116 5.10 -3.13 -31.14
C GLY A 116 3.92 -3.48 -30.23
N ILE A 117 3.45 -4.72 -30.33
CA ILE A 117 2.26 -5.23 -29.62
C ILE A 117 2.68 -6.30 -28.61
N SER A 118 2.16 -6.22 -27.39
CA SER A 118 2.56 -7.12 -26.29
C SER A 118 2.14 -8.58 -26.48
N HIS A 119 1.13 -8.83 -27.31
CA HIS A 119 0.69 -10.18 -27.66
C HIS A 119 1.78 -10.96 -28.40
N ASP A 120 2.55 -10.28 -29.25
CA ASP A 120 3.59 -10.91 -30.09
C ASP A 120 4.95 -10.96 -29.38
N GLY A 121 4.96 -10.72 -28.06
CA GLY A 121 6.18 -10.68 -27.24
C GLY A 121 6.92 -9.34 -27.28
N GLU A 122 6.44 -8.35 -28.03
CA GLU A 122 7.03 -7.02 -28.12
C GLU A 122 6.46 -6.07 -27.04
N GLY A 123 6.78 -4.78 -27.10
CA GLY A 123 6.15 -3.79 -26.25
C GLY A 123 6.44 -3.99 -24.76
N ARG A 124 5.34 -4.04 -23.99
CA ARG A 124 5.37 -4.27 -22.54
C ARG A 124 5.92 -5.66 -22.17
N ALA A 125 5.65 -6.69 -22.97
CA ALA A 125 6.14 -8.04 -22.68
C ALA A 125 7.67 -8.06 -22.75
N LEU A 126 8.23 -7.49 -23.82
CA LEU A 126 9.67 -7.33 -23.98
C LEU A 126 10.28 -6.48 -22.86
N TYR A 127 9.63 -5.37 -22.51
CA TYR A 127 10.05 -4.53 -21.38
C TYR A 127 10.16 -5.32 -20.06
N LEU A 128 9.11 -6.06 -19.71
CA LEU A 128 9.08 -6.84 -18.47
C LEU A 128 10.16 -7.92 -18.47
N SER A 129 10.36 -8.60 -19.60
CA SER A 129 11.44 -9.59 -19.74
C SER A 129 12.82 -8.96 -19.52
N HIS A 130 13.06 -7.78 -20.09
CA HIS A 130 14.33 -7.06 -19.95
C HIS A 130 14.52 -6.55 -18.53
N ARG A 131 13.45 -6.05 -17.90
CA ARG A 131 13.49 -5.60 -16.51
C ARG A 131 13.70 -6.77 -15.56
N TYR A 132 13.11 -7.94 -15.82
CA TYR A 132 13.22 -9.15 -14.99
C TYR A 132 14.66 -9.67 -14.91
N LYS A 133 15.42 -9.61 -16.01
CA LYS A 133 16.83 -10.03 -16.06
C LYS A 133 17.76 -9.22 -15.15
N LYS A 134 17.37 -7.99 -14.78
CA LYS A 134 18.16 -7.15 -13.86
C LYS A 134 18.03 -7.65 -12.43
N THR A 135 19.14 -7.63 -11.70
CA THR A 135 19.16 -7.99 -10.28
C THR A 135 18.25 -7.05 -9.47
N PRO A 136 17.68 -7.54 -8.36
CA PRO A 136 16.86 -6.71 -7.47
C PRO A 136 17.59 -5.44 -7.01
N MET A 137 18.90 -5.51 -6.76
CA MET A 137 19.74 -4.39 -6.31
C MET A 137 19.82 -3.23 -7.32
N GLU A 138 19.81 -3.53 -8.62
CA GLU A 138 19.73 -2.51 -9.66
C GLU A 138 18.32 -1.91 -9.82
N ARG A 139 17.30 -2.66 -9.40
CA ARG A 139 15.90 -2.32 -9.63
C ARG A 139 15.28 -1.51 -8.51
N TYR A 140 15.68 -1.79 -7.26
CA TYR A 140 15.12 -1.18 -6.06
C TYR A 140 16.20 -0.45 -5.26
N TYR A 141 15.77 0.53 -4.47
CA TYR A 141 16.68 1.23 -3.55
C TYR A 141 17.01 0.40 -2.32
N PHE A 142 16.06 -0.42 -1.86
CA PHE A 142 16.16 -1.23 -0.66
C PHE A 142 15.44 -2.56 -0.86
N PRO A 143 15.81 -3.62 -0.10
CA PRO A 143 15.07 -4.87 -0.09
C PRO A 143 13.65 -4.62 0.42
N ILE A 144 12.65 -5.02 -0.36
CA ILE A 144 11.24 -4.81 -0.01
C ILE A 144 10.74 -5.90 0.95
N VAL A 145 11.26 -7.12 0.78
CA VAL A 145 10.82 -8.30 1.51
C VAL A 145 11.98 -8.81 2.36
N SER A 146 11.68 -9.34 3.54
CA SER A 146 12.69 -9.95 4.44
C SER A 146 13.48 -11.07 3.76
N SER A 147 12.88 -11.81 2.82
CA SER A 147 13.58 -12.83 2.05
C SER A 147 14.69 -12.30 1.14
N TRP A 148 14.68 -11.00 0.82
CA TRP A 148 15.73 -10.36 0.02
C TRP A 148 16.89 -9.85 0.85
N GLU A 149 16.72 -9.73 2.18
CA GLU A 149 17.80 -9.35 3.09
C GLU A 149 18.94 -10.37 3.00
N TYR A 150 18.58 -11.66 2.93
CA TYR A 150 19.54 -12.69 2.58
C TYR A 150 19.95 -12.57 1.10
N GLY A 151 21.23 -12.31 0.90
CA GLY A 151 21.87 -12.31 -0.40
C GLY A 151 21.63 -11.06 -1.25
N TRP A 152 21.07 -9.99 -0.69
CA TRP A 152 21.00 -8.67 -1.34
C TRP A 152 22.37 -8.22 -1.87
N ASP A 153 23.39 -8.39 -1.03
CA ASP A 153 24.79 -8.01 -1.31
C ASP A 153 25.65 -9.21 -1.75
N TYR A 154 25.03 -10.36 -2.04
CA TYR A 154 25.78 -11.57 -2.40
C TYR A 154 26.55 -11.35 -3.70
N GLY A 155 27.89 -11.44 -3.63
CA GLY A 155 28.77 -11.18 -4.77
C GLY A 155 29.33 -9.76 -4.86
N GLN A 156 28.98 -8.86 -3.92
CA GLN A 156 29.68 -7.57 -3.73
C GLN A 156 30.89 -7.71 -2.80
N ASP A 157 30.95 -8.79 -2.00
CA ASP A 157 32.13 -9.11 -1.20
C ASP A 157 33.28 -9.49 -2.13
N GLU A 158 34.13 -8.51 -2.41
CA GLU A 158 35.42 -8.73 -3.04
C GLU A 158 36.27 -9.65 -2.16
N GLY A 159 36.38 -10.89 -2.59
CA GLY A 159 37.31 -11.88 -2.07
C GLY A 159 36.77 -12.61 -0.86
N PHE A 160 36.50 -13.91 -1.05
CA PHE A 160 36.60 -14.86 0.06
C PHE A 160 38.00 -14.70 0.68
N TYR A 161 38.10 -13.96 1.79
CA TYR A 161 39.35 -13.78 2.50
C TYR A 161 39.72 -15.13 3.11
N CYS A 162 40.56 -15.88 2.43
CA CYS A 162 41.11 -17.10 2.99
C CYS A 162 42.03 -16.65 4.15
N PRO A 163 41.71 -17.00 5.41
CA PRO A 163 42.51 -16.56 6.54
C PRO A 163 43.94 -17.06 6.37
N LYS A 164 44.93 -16.15 6.43
CA LYS A 164 46.35 -16.44 6.17
C LYS A 164 46.92 -17.58 7.02
N HIS A 165 46.26 -17.94 8.13
CA HIS A 165 46.70 -18.98 9.07
C HIS A 165 45.60 -20.02 9.37
N GLY A 166 44.71 -20.32 8.42
CA GLY A 166 43.76 -21.41 8.58
C GLY A 166 44.48 -22.76 8.76
N ARG A 167 44.28 -23.43 9.91
CA ARG A 167 44.82 -24.78 10.15
C ARG A 167 43.99 -25.78 9.35
N SER A 168 44.64 -26.51 8.43
CA SER A 168 44.11 -27.70 7.76
C SER A 168 43.96 -28.88 8.73
#